data_AF-A0A353XZ83-F1
#
_entry.id   AF-A0A353XZ83-F1
#
_cell.length_a   1.000
_cell.length_b   1.000
_cell.length_c   1.000
_cell.angle_alpha   90.00
_cell.angle_beta   90.00
_cell.angle_gamma   90.00
#
_symmetry.space_group_name_H-M   'P 1'
#
loop_
_entity.id
_entity.type
_entity.pdbx_description
1 polymer ?
#
loop_
_entity_poly.entity_id
_entity_poly.type
_entity_poly.pdbx_seq_one_letter_code
_entity_poly.pdbx_strand_id
1 'polypeptide(L)'
;MEGLFDSLEYWHWWILGLLLLILEVFSPAVFFMWMGIGAGVTGLILLLIPGLSWETQFVIFAILSVASITAARLWLRRNPIRSDQPLL
;
A
#
# COMPACT_ATOMS: atom_id res chain seq x y z
N MET A 1 19.93 -5.11 -22.23
CA MET A 1 18.50 -5.41 -22.10
C MET A 1 17.89 -4.18 -21.45
N GLU A 2 17.55 -3.18 -22.26
CA GLU A 2 16.85 -1.98 -21.80
C GLU A 2 15.42 -2.44 -21.51
N GLY A 3 15.21 -2.83 -20.25
CA GLY A 3 14.11 -3.69 -19.83
C GLY A 3 12.83 -2.89 -19.66
N LEU A 4 11.70 -3.57 -19.79
CA LEU A 4 10.32 -3.10 -19.59
C LEU A 4 10.05 -2.20 -18.36
N PHE A 5 11.02 -2.08 -17.45
CA PHE A 5 10.94 -1.36 -16.19
C PHE A 5 11.34 0.12 -16.29
N ASP A 6 12.01 0.56 -17.36
CA ASP A 6 12.33 1.99 -17.57
C ASP A 6 11.11 2.83 -17.92
N SER A 7 10.00 2.20 -18.34
CA SER A 7 8.72 2.87 -18.61
C SER A 7 7.72 2.78 -17.45
N LEU A 8 8.16 2.44 -16.24
CA LEU A 8 7.27 2.42 -15.08
C LEU A 8 6.89 3.84 -14.63
N GLU A 9 5.73 4.27 -15.12
CA GLU A 9 5.08 5.52 -14.75
C GLU A 9 4.13 5.38 -13.55
N TYR A 10 3.72 6.53 -13.00
CA TYR A 10 2.80 6.64 -11.87
C TYR A 10 1.49 5.83 -12.03
N TRP A 11 0.96 5.71 -13.26
CA TRP A 11 -0.32 5.02 -13.49
C TRP A 11 -0.24 3.52 -13.19
N HIS A 12 0.92 2.88 -13.39
CA HIS A 12 1.13 1.47 -13.08
C HIS A 12 0.96 1.22 -11.58
N TRP A 13 1.47 2.14 -10.75
CA TRP A 13 1.34 2.07 -9.30
C TRP A 13 -0.12 2.26 -8.85
N TRP A 14 -0.88 3.10 -9.52
CA TRP A 14 -2.29 3.27 -9.21
C TRP A 14 -3.13 2.05 -9.60
N ILE A 15 -2.82 1.40 -10.72
CA ILE A 15 -3.45 0.13 -11.07
C ILE A 15 -3.08 -0.95 -10.06
N LEU A 16 -1.81 -1.04 -9.66
CA LEU A 16 -1.39 -1.97 -8.61
C LEU A 16 -2.17 -1.72 -7.32
N GLY A 17 -2.33 -0.45 -6.91
CA GLY A 17 -3.13 -0.07 -5.76
C GLY A 17 -4.60 -0.50 -5.89
N LEU A 18 -5.21 -0.30 -7.05
CA LEU A 18 -6.57 -0.73 -7.32
C LEU A 18 -6.72 -2.25 -7.31
N LEU A 19 -5.77 -2.99 -7.89
CA LEU A 19 -5.75 -4.45 -7.87
C LEU A 19 -5.64 -4.98 -6.43
N LEU A 20 -4.82 -4.35 -5.59
CA LEU A 20 -4.73 -4.69 -4.16
C LEU A 20 -6.07 -4.46 -3.45
N LEU A 21 -6.79 -3.38 -3.77
CA LEU A 21 -8.13 -3.14 -3.23
C LEU A 21 -9.18 -4.13 -3.75
N ILE A 22 -9.06 -4.62 -4.98
CA ILE A 22 -9.94 -5.68 -5.50
C ILE A 22 -9.64 -6.99 -4.78
N LEU A 23 -8.35 -7.32 -4.57
CA LEU A 23 -7.95 -8.51 -3.81
C LEU A 23 -8.41 -8.46 -2.36
N GLU A 24 -8.47 -7.27 -1.77
CA GLU A 24 -9.03 -7.03 -0.44
C GLU A 24 -10.47 -7.55 -0.33
N VAL A 25 -11.30 -7.46 -1.37
CA VAL A 25 -12.70 -7.96 -1.33
C VAL A 25 -12.77 -9.47 -1.07
N PHE A 26 -11.75 -10.22 -1.49
CA PHE A 26 -11.64 -11.66 -1.27
C PHE A 26 -10.97 -12.00 0.08
N SER A 27 -10.37 -11.01 0.73
CA SER A 27 -9.69 -11.14 2.02
C SER A 27 -10.57 -10.56 3.13
N PRO A 28 -10.89 -11.31 4.19
CA PRO A 28 -11.55 -10.71 5.36
C PRO A 28 -10.62 -9.79 6.16
N ALA A 29 -9.35 -9.64 5.75
CA ALA A 29 -8.33 -8.87 6.45
C ALA A 29 -7.88 -7.67 5.62
N VAL A 30 -8.01 -6.48 6.22
CA VAL A 30 -7.69 -5.10 5.73
C VAL A 30 -6.21 -4.89 5.33
N PHE A 31 -5.46 -5.97 5.10
CA PHE A 31 -4.04 -5.96 4.83
C PHE A 31 -3.70 -5.36 3.46
N PHE A 32 -4.44 -5.75 2.41
CA PHE A 32 -4.17 -5.27 1.06
C PHE A 32 -4.54 -3.81 0.90
N MET A 33 -5.54 -3.32 1.65
CA MET A 33 -5.88 -1.89 1.69
C MET A 33 -4.68 -1.02 2.11
N TRP A 34 -3.95 -1.40 3.17
CA TRP A 34 -2.78 -0.63 3.62
C TRP A 34 -1.62 -0.64 2.61
N MET A 35 -1.44 -1.75 1.89
CA MET A 35 -0.47 -1.81 0.79
C MET A 35 -0.94 -1.00 -0.43
N GLY A 36 -2.24 -0.99 -0.72
CA GLY A 36 -2.84 -0.17 -1.79
C GLY A 36 -2.62 1.33 -1.55
N ILE A 37 -2.70 1.79 -0.30
CA ILE A 37 -2.33 3.16 0.09
C ILE A 37 -0.84 3.40 -0.20
N GLY A 38 0.04 2.45 0.13
CA GLY A 38 1.47 2.53 -0.18
C GLY A 38 1.74 2.67 -1.69
N ALA A 39 1.00 1.92 -2.52
CA ALA A 39 1.08 2.02 -3.98
C ALA A 39 0.59 3.39 -4.48
N GLY A 40 -0.53 3.89 -3.94
CA GLY A 40 -1.08 5.20 -4.27
C GLY A 40 -0.10 6.34 -3.95
N VAL A 41 0.51 6.30 -2.75
CA VAL A 41 1.53 7.28 -2.33
C VAL A 41 2.78 7.18 -3.21
N THR A 42 3.24 5.97 -3.56
CA THR A 42 4.38 5.80 -4.47
C THR A 42 4.09 6.40 -5.86
N GLY A 43 2.89 6.17 -6.40
CA GLY A 43 2.46 6.82 -7.64
C GLY A 43 2.38 8.34 -7.53
N LEU A 44 1.94 8.87 -6.38
CA LEU A 44 1.92 10.32 -6.12
C LEU A 44 3.33 10.91 -6.07
N ILE A 45 4.29 10.20 -5.46
CA ILE A 45 5.70 10.60 -5.41
C ILE A 45 6.28 10.67 -6.83
N LEU A 46 6.00 9.67 -7.67
CA LEU A 46 6.41 9.66 -9.07
C LEU A 46 5.81 10.81 -9.89
N LEU A 47 4.59 11.23 -9.56
CA LEU A 47 3.94 12.35 -10.21
C LEU A 47 4.61 13.69 -9.84
N LEU A 48 5.16 13.80 -8.62
CA LEU A 48 5.92 14.97 -8.17
C LEU A 48 7.38 14.96 -8.63
N ILE A 49 8.00 13.78 -8.71
CA ILE A 49 9.41 13.58 -9.08
C ILE A 49 9.47 12.55 -10.23
N PRO A 50 9.19 12.98 -11.47
CA PRO A 50 9.33 12.12 -12.63
C PRO A 50 10.81 11.82 -12.90
N GLY A 51 11.13 10.55 -13.18
CA GLY A 51 12.51 10.11 -13.44
C GLY A 51 13.18 9.32 -12.30
N LEU A 52 12.44 8.94 -11.26
CA LEU A 52 12.93 7.98 -10.26
C LEU A 52 13.19 6.61 -10.90
N SER A 53 14.36 6.01 -10.60
CA SER A 53 14.65 4.64 -11.04
C SER A 53 13.64 3.66 -10.48
N TRP A 54 13.29 2.64 -11.25
CA TRP A 54 12.32 1.63 -10.85
C TRP A 54 12.71 0.97 -9.52
N GLU A 55 13.99 0.73 -9.26
CA GLU A 55 14.47 0.15 -7.98
C GLU A 55 14.07 1.04 -6.80
N THR A 56 14.24 2.35 -6.95
CA THR A 56 13.90 3.33 -5.92
C THR A 56 12.39 3.35 -5.66
N GLN A 57 11.58 3.26 -6.73
CA GLN A 57 10.13 3.18 -6.61
C GLN A 57 9.68 1.95 -5.78
N PHE A 58 10.26 0.77 -6.06
CA PHE A 58 9.96 -0.45 -5.31
C PHE A 58 10.41 -0.40 -3.85
N VAL A 59 11.57 0.21 -3.57
CA VAL A 59 12.05 0.41 -2.20
C VAL A 59 11.11 1.34 -1.43
N ILE A 60 10.69 2.46 -2.03
CA ILE A 60 9.73 3.39 -1.44
C ILE A 60 8.40 2.66 -1.15
N PHE A 61 7.88 1.92 -2.11
CA PHE A 61 6.65 1.15 -1.96
C PHE A 61 6.75 0.11 -0.82
N ALA A 62 7.86 -0.62 -0.73
CA ALA A 62 8.08 -1.61 0.32
C ALA A 62 8.13 -0.97 1.70
N ILE A 63 8.88 0.14 1.86
CA ILE A 63 8.96 0.90 3.11
C ILE A 63 7.58 1.43 3.50
N LEU A 64 6.87 2.05 2.56
CA LEU A 64 5.54 2.60 2.80
C LEU A 64 4.56 1.49 3.19
N SER A 65 4.57 0.34 2.51
CA SER A 65 3.69 -0.78 2.82
C SER A 65 3.94 -1.33 4.23
N VAL A 66 5.21 -1.55 4.59
CA VAL A 66 5.59 -2.02 5.94
C VAL A 66 5.19 -0.99 7.00
N ALA A 67 5.46 0.30 6.76
CA ALA A 67 5.07 1.38 7.66
C ALA A 67 3.55 1.45 7.85
N SER A 68 2.80 1.33 6.75
CA SER A 68 1.33 1.32 6.70
C SER A 68 0.76 0.18 7.54
N ILE A 69 1.25 -1.05 7.36
CA ILE A 69 0.85 -2.23 8.14
C ILE A 69 1.21 -2.07 9.62
N THR A 70 2.40 -1.54 9.92
CA THR A 70 2.85 -1.33 11.30
C THR A 70 2.01 -0.27 12.01
N ALA A 71 1.69 0.82 11.32
CA ALA A 71 0.80 1.87 11.80
C ALA A 71 -0.62 1.33 12.07
N ALA A 72 -1.17 0.54 11.14
CA ALA A 72 -2.45 -0.14 11.30
C ALA A 72 -2.48 -1.02 12.56
N ARG A 73 -1.43 -1.84 12.74
CA ARG A 73 -1.31 -2.75 13.88
C ARG A 73 -1.17 -2.01 15.20
N LEU A 74 -0.43 -0.90 15.21
CA LEU A 74 -0.29 -0.04 16.39
C LEU A 74 -1.61 0.66 16.73
N TRP A 75 -2.35 1.11 15.72
CA TRP A 75 -3.65 1.77 15.91
C TRP A 75 -4.70 0.82 16.48
N LEU A 76 -4.82 -0.40 15.93
CA LEU A 76 -5.69 -1.46 16.45
C LEU A 76 -5.35 -1.87 17.89
N ARG A 77 -4.07 -1.81 18.28
CA ARG A 77 -3.63 -2.08 19.66
C ARG A 77 -3.98 -0.95 20.63
N ARG A 78 -3.98 0.31 20.18
CA ARG A 78 -4.28 1.48 21.01
C ARG A 78 -5.78 1.71 21.18
N ASN A 79 -6.57 1.41 20.15
CA ASN A 79 -8.02 1.44 20.19
C ASN A 79 -8.55 0.01 20.05
N PRO A 80 -8.43 -0.84 21.09
CA PRO A 80 -9.12 -2.12 21.07
C PRO A 80 -10.60 -1.83 20.80
N ILE A 81 -11.17 -2.51 19.81
CA ILE A 81 -12.61 -2.47 19.57
C ILE A 81 -13.21 -2.89 20.91
N ARG A 82 -13.80 -1.91 21.62
CA ARG A 82 -14.48 -2.15 22.87
C ARG A 82 -15.68 -3.01 22.51
N SER A 83 -15.51 -4.32 22.63
CA SER A 83 -16.61 -5.24 22.53
C SER A 83 -17.56 -4.89 23.66
N ASP A 84 -18.70 -4.27 23.32
CA ASP A 84 -19.78 -3.96 24.25
C ASP A 84 -20.59 -5.21 24.65
N GLN A 85 -20.01 -6.41 24.57
CA GLN A 85 -20.66 -7.67 24.95
C GLN A 85 -20.00 -8.23 26.21
N PRO A 86 -20.61 -8.03 27.40
CA PRO A 86 -20.04 -8.54 28.64
C PRO A 86 -20.31 -10.04 28.85
N LEU A 87 -21.35 -10.63 28.23
CA LEU A 87 -21.82 -11.99 28.55
C LEU A 87 -22.69 -12.60 27.43
N LEU A 88 -22.08 -13.34 26.49
CA LEU A 88 -22.71 -14.46 25.76
C LEU A 88 -21.66 -15.55 25.48
#